data_AF-A0A4Q2T200-F1
#
_entry.id   AF-A0A4Q2T200-F1
#
_cell.length_a   1.000
_cell.length_b   1.000
_cell.length_c   1.000
_cell.angle_alpha   90.00
_cell.angle_beta   90.00
_cell.angle_gamma   90.00
#
_symmetry.space_group_name_H-M   'P 1'
#
loop_
_entity.id
_entity.type
_entity.pdbx_description
1 polymer ?
#
loop_
_entity_poly.entity_id
_entity_poly.type
_entity_poly.pdbx_seq_one_letter_code
_entity_poly.pdbx_strand_id
1 'polypeptide(L)'
;MGLIDDDAALDMPDGSRVIGADSIRNTLAAFVLGRDIRFSDIVVMTGEADLRGAAEVTLSAVTRAAPGEDEPAEARVSLPAVLVFERDGGPFQRISLFCATPL
;
A
#
# COMPACT_ATOMS: atom_id res chain seq x y z
N MET A 1 -6.90 -15.95 12.98
CA MET A 1 -5.54 -15.39 13.11
C MET A 1 -5.39 -14.36 12.00
N GLY A 2 -5.20 -13.08 12.34
CA GLY A 2 -5.15 -11.98 11.38
C GLY A 2 -3.80 -11.91 10.65
N LEU A 3 -3.78 -11.26 9.49
CA LEU A 3 -2.55 -11.03 8.72
C LEU A 3 -1.71 -9.86 9.27
N ILE A 4 -2.36 -8.92 9.97
CA ILE A 4 -1.79 -7.69 10.51
C ILE A 4 -1.81 -7.77 12.04
N ASP A 5 -0.75 -7.29 12.69
CA ASP A 5 -0.64 -7.22 14.15
C ASP A 5 -1.55 -6.12 14.71
N ASP A 6 -2.08 -6.29 15.92
CA ASP A 6 -3.02 -5.34 16.51
C ASP A 6 -2.40 -3.95 16.67
N ASP A 7 -1.08 -3.87 16.90
CA ASP A 7 -0.30 -2.64 17.03
C ASP A 7 0.55 -2.30 15.78
N ALA A 8 0.24 -2.94 14.64
CA ALA A 8 1.01 -2.74 13.42
C ALA A 8 1.02 -1.29 12.92
N ALA A 9 2.06 -0.96 12.14
CA ALA A 9 2.20 0.33 11.48
C ALA A 9 2.02 0.23 9.95
N LEU A 10 1.30 1.17 9.36
CA LEU A 10 1.23 1.41 7.91
C LEU A 10 1.82 2.78 7.59
N ASP A 11 2.90 2.81 6.80
CA ASP A 11 3.47 4.05 6.25
C ASP A 11 2.95 4.26 4.83
N MET A 12 2.30 5.40 4.60
CA MET A 12 1.67 5.75 3.33
C MET A 12 2.61 6.56 2.42
N PRO A 13 2.38 6.56 1.08
CA PRO A 13 3.21 7.31 0.13
C PRO A 13 3.25 8.82 0.36
N ASP A 14 2.26 9.38 1.05
CA ASP A 14 2.18 10.79 1.41
C ASP A 14 3.02 11.15 2.65
N GLY A 15 3.72 10.18 3.24
CA GLY A 15 4.54 10.32 4.43
C GLY A 15 3.77 10.17 5.75
N SER A 16 2.46 9.93 5.71
CA SER A 16 1.66 9.67 6.92
C SER A 16 1.91 8.26 7.47
N ARG A 17 1.77 8.12 8.80
CA ARG A 17 1.85 6.84 9.51
C ARG A 17 0.54 6.57 10.23
N VAL A 18 0.01 5.36 10.05
CA VAL A 18 -1.20 4.86 10.68
C VAL A 18 -0.83 3.70 11.60
N ILE A 19 -1.32 3.71 12.83
CA ILE A 19 -1.06 2.67 13.82
C ILE A 19 -2.36 1.95 14.18
N GLY A 20 -2.26 0.63 14.29
CA GLY A 20 -3.30 -0.25 14.78
C GLY A 20 -4.11 -0.91 13.66
N ALA A 21 -4.44 -2.20 13.82
CA ALA A 21 -5.06 -3.02 12.78
C ALA A 21 -6.38 -2.43 12.24
N ASP A 22 -7.23 -1.87 13.10
CA ASP A 22 -8.50 -1.26 12.69
C ASP A 22 -8.30 0.03 11.90
N SER A 23 -7.38 0.89 12.35
CA SER A 23 -7.00 2.12 11.63
C SER A 23 -6.41 1.78 10.26
N ILE A 24 -5.53 0.79 10.19
CA ILE A 24 -4.93 0.29 8.94
C ILE A 24 -6.02 -0.18 7.98
N ARG A 25 -6.97 -1.00 8.45
CA ARG A 25 -8.10 -1.46 7.63
C ARG A 25 -8.88 -0.29 7.05
N ASN A 26 -9.22 0.70 7.87
CA ASN A 26 -9.99 1.87 7.44
C ASN A 26 -9.21 2.72 6.43
N THR A 27 -7.91 2.95 6.66
CA THR A 27 -7.04 3.69 5.74
C THR A 27 -6.89 2.97 4.41
N LEU A 28 -6.66 1.65 4.40
CA LEU A 28 -6.58 0.89 3.16
C LEU A 28 -7.90 0.88 2.40
N ALA A 29 -9.03 0.74 3.10
CA ALA A 29 -10.36 0.82 2.51
C ALA A 29 -10.59 2.18 1.85
N ALA A 30 -10.20 3.28 2.50
CA ALA A 30 -10.26 4.62 1.92
C ALA A 30 -9.28 4.80 0.76
N PHE A 31 -8.07 4.25 0.86
CA PHE A 31 -7.03 4.35 -0.17
C PHE A 31 -7.43 3.68 -1.49
N VAL A 32 -8.16 2.56 -1.43
CA VAL A 32 -8.68 1.88 -2.63
C VAL A 32 -10.06 2.41 -3.06
N LEU A 33 -10.72 3.24 -2.25
CA LEU A 33 -12.05 3.74 -2.58
C LEU A 33 -11.97 4.66 -3.80
N GLY A 34 -12.79 4.39 -4.82
CA GLY A 34 -12.81 5.19 -6.06
C GLY A 34 -11.59 4.98 -6.96
N ARG A 35 -10.68 4.07 -6.62
CA ARG A 35 -9.48 3.74 -7.38
C ARG A 35 -9.44 2.25 -7.72
N ASP A 36 -9.23 1.87 -8.98
CA ASP A 36 -8.82 0.50 -9.32
C ASP A 36 -7.30 0.41 -9.20
N ILE A 37 -6.80 -0.10 -8.08
CA ILE A 37 -5.36 -0.26 -7.79
C ILE A 37 -4.94 -1.70 -8.05
N ARG A 38 -3.87 -1.87 -8.85
CA ARG A 38 -3.24 -3.16 -9.11
C ARG A 38 -1.74 -3.09 -8.87
N PHE A 39 -1.22 -4.16 -8.29
CA PHE A 39 0.21 -4.43 -8.18
C PHE A 39 0.58 -5.53 -9.17
N SER A 40 1.63 -5.32 -9.95
CA SER A 40 2.14 -6.24 -10.97
C SER A 40 3.68 -6.29 -10.95
N ASP A 41 4.27 -7.18 -11.73
CA ASP A 41 5.74 -7.36 -11.84
C ASP A 41 6.44 -7.55 -10.48
N ILE A 42 5.80 -8.34 -9.61
CA ILE A 42 6.17 -8.44 -8.20
C ILE A 42 7.46 -9.26 -8.04
N VAL A 43 8.51 -8.64 -7.51
CA VAL A 43 9.74 -9.30 -7.08
C VAL A 43 9.87 -9.16 -5.56
N VAL A 44 9.84 -10.28 -4.85
CA VAL A 44 9.93 -10.32 -3.38
C VAL A 44 11.34 -10.69 -2.95
N MET A 45 11.87 -9.92 -2.00
CA MET A 45 13.18 -10.10 -1.37
C MET A 45 12.99 -10.19 0.15
N THR A 46 13.66 -11.15 0.80
CA THR A 46 13.70 -11.26 2.25
C THR A 46 15.12 -11.06 2.77
N GLY A 47 15.25 -10.47 3.95
CA GLY A 47 16.53 -10.36 4.64
C GLY A 47 16.95 -11.70 5.24
N GLU A 48 18.24 -11.86 5.54
CA GLU A 48 18.81 -13.14 6.02
C GLU A 48 18.15 -13.70 7.30
N ALA A 49 17.61 -12.82 8.14
CA ALA A 49 16.94 -13.21 9.38
C ALA A 49 15.42 -13.43 9.22
N ASP A 50 14.88 -13.29 8.01
CA ASP A 50 13.44 -13.35 7.69
C ASP A 50 12.54 -12.37 8.48
N LEU A 51 13.13 -11.44 9.25
CA LEU A 51 12.41 -10.42 10.02
C LEU A 51 11.92 -9.24 9.17
N ARG A 52 12.51 -9.06 7.98
CA ARG A 52 12.25 -7.96 7.06
C ARG A 52 12.21 -8.46 5.63
N GLY A 53 11.38 -7.82 4.82
CA GLY A 53 11.40 -8.02 3.38
C GLY A 53 10.96 -6.78 2.62
N ALA A 54 11.12 -6.86 1.31
CA ALA A 54 10.65 -5.86 0.38
C ALA A 54 10.04 -6.52 -0.85
N ALA A 55 9.08 -5.85 -1.47
CA ALA A 55 8.57 -6.21 -2.78
C ALA A 55 8.71 -5.01 -3.71
N GLU A 56 9.49 -5.17 -4.79
CA GLU A 56 9.47 -4.26 -5.93
C GLU A 56 8.26 -4.60 -6.80
N VAL A 57 7.48 -3.60 -7.18
CA VAL A 57 6.21 -3.77 -7.90
C VAL A 57 5.98 -2.63 -8.88
N THR A 58 5.24 -2.91 -9.95
CA THR A 58 4.55 -1.88 -10.75
C THR A 58 3.17 -1.63 -10.14
N LEU A 59 2.91 -0.42 -9.64
CA LEU A 59 1.59 0.02 -9.18
C LEU A 59 0.87 0.73 -10.32
N SER A 60 -0.28 0.20 -10.72
CA SER A 60 -1.21 0.85 -11.63
C SER A 60 -2.45 1.30 -10.87
N ALA A 61 -2.87 2.55 -11.05
CA ALA A 61 -4.12 3.06 -10.49
C ALA A 61 -4.94 3.79 -11.55
N VAL A 62 -6.26 3.55 -11.54
CA VAL A 62 -7.25 4.31 -12.30
C VAL A 62 -8.15 5.03 -11.31
N THR A 63 -8.07 6.36 -11.25
CA THR A 63 -8.97 7.17 -10.43
C THR A 63 -10.23 7.50 -11.22
N ARG A 64 -11.40 7.13 -10.70
CA ARG A 64 -12.69 7.51 -11.28
C ARG A 64 -13.05 8.92 -10.82
N ALA A 65 -13.68 9.69 -11.72
CA ALA A 65 -14.25 10.98 -11.38
C ALA A 65 -15.28 10.85 -10.25
N ALA A 66 -15.34 11.84 -9.36
CA ALA A 66 -16.38 11.91 -8.34
C ALA A 66 -17.74 12.18 -9.01
N PRO A 67 -18.87 11.68 -8.45
CA PRO A 67 -20.20 11.96 -8.99
C PRO A 67 -20.47 13.47 -8.99
N GLY A 68 -20.67 14.07 -10.17
CA GLY A 68 -21.02 15.49 -10.33
C GLY A 68 -19.88 16.42 -10.74
N GLU A 69 -18.67 15.90 -11.00
CA GLU A 69 -17.61 16.66 -11.68
C GLU A 69 -17.73 16.49 -13.20
N ASP A 70 -17.64 17.58 -13.96
CA ASP A 70 -17.50 17.55 -15.42
C ASP A 70 -16.16 16.86 -15.75
N GLU A 71 -16.24 15.58 -16.13
CA GLU A 71 -15.16 14.63 -16.43
C GLU A 71 -13.72 15.19 -16.30
N PRO A 72 -13.07 15.08 -15.13
CA PRO A 72 -11.62 14.97 -15.13
C PRO A 72 -11.31 13.65 -15.82
N ALA A 73 -10.71 13.72 -17.01
CA ALA A 73 -10.30 12.56 -17.80
C ALA A 73 -9.69 11.50 -16.87
N GLU A 74 -10.16 10.24 -16.95
CA GLU A 74 -9.69 9.13 -16.11
C GLU A 74 -8.18 9.23 -15.89
N ALA A 75 -7.78 9.60 -14.67
CA ALA A 75 -6.37 9.75 -14.36
C ALA A 75 -5.80 8.35 -14.17
N ARG A 76 -5.08 7.88 -15.19
CA ARG A 76 -4.37 6.60 -15.18
C ARG A 76 -2.90 6.85 -14.88
N VAL A 77 -2.41 6.16 -13.87
CA VAL A 77 -1.01 6.19 -13.47
C VAL A 77 -0.46 4.77 -13.44
N SER A 78 0.77 4.62 -13.91
CA SER A 78 1.56 3.39 -13.77
C SER A 78 2.95 3.81 -13.33
N LEU A 79 3.35 3.40 -12.14
CA LEU A 79 4.61 3.82 -11.52
C LEU A 79 5.31 2.65 -10.83
N PRO A 80 6.66 2.67 -10.79
CA PRO A 80 7.38 1.75 -9.93
C PRO A 80 7.14 2.11 -8.46
N ALA A 81 6.97 1.09 -7.63
CA ALA A 81 6.76 1.21 -6.20
C ALA A 81 7.51 0.11 -5.44
N VAL A 82 7.74 0.35 -4.16
CA VAL A 82 8.36 -0.61 -3.24
C VAL A 82 7.49 -0.72 -2.00
N LEU A 83 7.13 -1.94 -1.66
CA LEU A 83 6.57 -2.29 -0.35
C LEU A 83 7.70 -2.77 0.54
N VAL A 84 7.87 -2.21 1.74
CA VAL A 84 8.79 -2.72 2.76
C VAL A 84 7.98 -3.23 3.93
N PHE A 85 8.31 -4.40 4.46
CA PHE A 85 7.54 -5.00 5.54
C PHE A 85 8.41 -5.63 6.63
N GLU A 86 7.86 -5.68 7.84
CA GLU A 86 8.44 -6.32 9.02
C GLU A 86 7.49 -7.40 9.53
N ARG A 87 8.04 -8.59 9.80
CA ARG A 87 7.28 -9.76 10.29
C ARG A 87 8.24 -10.71 10.99
N ASP A 88 7.89 -11.15 12.19
CA ASP A 88 8.61 -12.20 12.93
C ASP A 88 7.74 -13.47 13.04
N GLY A 89 7.77 -14.32 12.00
CA GLY A 89 7.04 -15.61 11.95
C GLY A 89 5.50 -15.53 12.01
N GLY A 90 4.93 -14.39 12.40
CA GLY A 90 3.53 -14.18 12.75
C GLY A 90 2.85 -13.12 11.88
N PRO A 91 2.01 -12.24 12.43
CA PRO A 91 1.41 -11.15 11.65
C PRO A 91 2.43 -10.07 11.24
N PHE A 92 2.09 -9.25 10.24
CA PHE A 92 2.91 -8.10 9.86
C PHE A 92 2.86 -7.03 10.95
N GLN A 93 4.04 -6.58 11.37
CA GLN A 93 4.24 -5.52 12.36
C GLN A 93 4.36 -4.14 11.70
N ARG A 94 4.86 -4.11 10.46
CA ARG A 94 4.96 -2.88 9.67
C ARG A 94 4.83 -3.15 8.19
N ILE A 95 4.15 -2.26 7.48
CA ILE A 95 4.09 -2.21 6.02
C ILE A 95 4.32 -0.74 5.61
N SER A 96 5.20 -0.49 4.65
CA SER A 96 5.46 0.84 4.10
C SER A 96 5.33 0.78 2.59
N LEU A 97 4.57 1.69 1.99
CA LEU A 97 4.45 1.83 0.55
C LEU A 97 5.18 3.09 0.08
N PHE A 98 6.18 2.91 -0.78
CA PHE A 98 6.90 3.98 -1.45
C PHE A 98 6.57 3.94 -2.94
N CYS A 99 6.24 5.10 -3.51
CA CYS A 99 5.96 5.26 -4.93
C CYS A 99 6.99 6.23 -5.53
N ALA A 100 7.35 6.05 -6.80
CA ALA A 100 8.24 7.00 -7.49
C ALA A 100 7.68 8.44 -7.55
N THR A 101 6.37 8.59 -7.48
CA THR A 101 5.67 9.87 -7.30
C THR A 101 4.48 9.65 -6.35
N PRO A 102 4.07 10.68 -5.57
CA PRO A 102 2.82 10.64 -4.82
C PRO A 102 1.60 10.36 -5.74
N LEU A 103 0.60 9.66 -5.20
CA LEU A 103 -0.65 9.23 -5.86
C LEU A 103 -1.85 10.13 -5.54
#